data_AF-A0A7C4PJL6-F1
#
_entry.id   AF-A0A7C4PJL6-F1
#
_cell.length_a   1.000
_cell.length_b   1.000
_cell.length_c   1.000
_cell.angle_alpha   90.00
_cell.angle_beta   90.00
_cell.angle_gamma   90.00
#
_symmetry.space_group_name_H-M   'P 1'
#
loop_
_entity.id
_entity.type
_entity.pdbx_description
1 polymer ?
#
loop_
_entity_poly.entity_id
_entity_poly.type
_entity_poly.pdbx_seq_one_letter_code
_entity_poly.pdbx_strand_id
1 'polypeptide(L)'
;RDAYKEDLTPETGQALMGDADSWLFFTEGKVAMSYGDMSMTNQAVEKGIDVGITGQPVITPGYQMNTHIYGMGYGITKASKNPDLAWEFVKMTATVIPLKLVGAKEYGEATAGIPCYTPIAEQYIKESNNPYLEDAQKMIARYKAPVFVPDFYAGSTVIWEEINTRVIEGGEDLATVVASSMELCQSAVDDMWEQWDSLK
;
A
#
# COMPACT_ATOMS: atom_id res chain seq x y z
N ARG A 1 8.54 8.99 -27.59
CA ARG A 1 7.18 8.52 -27.94
C ARG A 1 6.27 9.07 -26.87
N ASP A 2 5.25 9.86 -27.23
CA ASP A 2 4.38 10.53 -26.26
C ASP A 2 3.39 9.50 -25.70
N ALA A 3 3.58 9.10 -24.44
CA ALA A 3 2.74 8.11 -23.77
C ALA A 3 1.24 8.48 -23.76
N TYR A 4 0.95 9.79 -23.79
CA TYR A 4 -0.40 10.34 -23.92
C TYR A 4 -1.13 9.93 -25.21
N LYS A 5 -0.41 9.65 -26.30
CA LYS A 5 -1.01 9.26 -27.59
C LYS A 5 -1.30 7.76 -27.68
N GLU A 6 -0.83 6.98 -26.72
CA GLU A 6 -0.93 5.51 -26.71
C GLU A 6 -1.89 4.98 -25.63
N ASP A 7 -2.73 5.86 -25.04
CA ASP A 7 -3.73 5.49 -24.01
C ASP A 7 -3.12 4.74 -22.80
N LEU A 8 -1.84 5.02 -22.51
CA LEU A 8 -1.11 4.39 -21.42
C LEU A 8 -1.66 4.87 -20.07
N THR A 9 -2.43 4.00 -19.42
CA THR A 9 -2.84 4.09 -18.02
C THR A 9 -1.69 3.69 -17.09
N PRO A 10 -1.69 4.12 -15.82
CA PRO A 10 -0.76 3.61 -14.81
C PRO A 10 -0.68 2.07 -14.76
N GLU A 11 -1.81 1.39 -14.94
CA GLU A 11 -1.93 -0.08 -14.98
C GLU A 11 -1.27 -0.68 -16.21
N THR A 12 -1.45 -0.09 -17.39
CA THR A 12 -0.72 -0.55 -18.59
C THR A 12 0.78 -0.26 -18.47
N GLY A 13 1.17 0.86 -17.85
CA GLY A 13 2.57 1.16 -17.56
C GLY A 13 3.18 0.16 -16.58
N GLN A 14 2.46 -0.21 -15.52
CA GLN A 14 2.86 -1.18 -14.53
C GLN A 14 2.87 -2.62 -15.08
N ALA A 15 1.87 -3.01 -15.87
CA ALA A 15 1.80 -4.33 -16.49
C ALA A 15 2.88 -4.54 -17.57
N LEU A 16 3.23 -3.48 -18.32
CA LEU A 16 4.25 -3.57 -19.36
C LEU A 16 5.69 -3.49 -18.81
N MET A 17 5.92 -2.85 -17.66
CA MET A 17 7.28 -2.50 -17.22
C MET A 17 7.57 -2.64 -15.70
N GLY A 18 6.55 -2.87 -14.85
CA GLY A 18 6.69 -3.02 -13.40
C GLY A 18 6.69 -1.70 -12.60
N ASP A 19 6.52 -1.80 -11.26
CA ASP A 19 6.32 -0.67 -10.34
C ASP A 19 7.49 0.35 -10.33
N ALA A 20 8.72 -0.15 -10.47
CA ALA A 20 9.92 0.70 -10.49
C ALA A 20 9.97 1.60 -11.74
N ASP A 21 9.37 1.16 -12.84
CA ASP A 21 9.42 1.86 -14.11
C ASP A 21 8.29 2.90 -14.22
N SER A 22 7.07 2.63 -13.71
CA SER A 22 5.98 3.64 -13.71
C SER A 22 6.35 4.91 -12.91
N TRP A 23 7.12 4.78 -11.83
CA TRP A 23 7.62 5.92 -11.06
C TRP A 23 8.70 6.72 -11.82
N LEU A 24 9.60 6.03 -12.54
CA LEU A 24 10.62 6.68 -13.36
C LEU A 24 9.97 7.59 -14.42
N PHE A 25 8.98 7.09 -15.16
CA PHE A 25 8.26 7.89 -16.17
C PHE A 25 7.58 9.13 -15.59
N PHE A 26 7.04 9.04 -14.37
CA PHE A 26 6.46 10.18 -13.68
C PHE A 26 7.51 11.24 -13.35
N THR A 27 8.63 10.81 -12.75
CA THR A 27 9.72 11.74 -12.39
C THR A 27 10.43 12.35 -13.60
N GLU A 28 10.37 11.71 -14.76
CA GLU A 28 10.84 12.24 -16.05
C GLU A 28 9.78 13.11 -16.77
N GLY A 29 8.60 13.31 -16.18
CA GLY A 29 7.52 14.13 -16.76
C GLY A 29 6.82 13.50 -17.97
N LYS A 30 6.93 12.19 -18.15
CA LYS A 30 6.34 11.45 -19.27
C LYS A 30 4.89 11.01 -19.01
N VAL A 31 4.49 10.93 -17.75
CA VAL A 31 3.11 10.66 -17.31
C VAL A 31 2.68 11.65 -16.23
N ALA A 32 1.39 11.97 -16.19
CA ALA A 32 0.84 12.96 -15.24
C ALA A 32 0.49 12.37 -13.87
N MET A 33 0.30 11.05 -13.76
CA MET A 33 -0.05 10.32 -12.54
C MET A 33 0.72 9.01 -12.50
N SER A 34 1.03 8.52 -11.30
CA SER A 34 1.66 7.22 -11.08
C SER A 34 1.22 6.63 -9.75
N TYR A 35 1.32 5.31 -9.62
CA TYR A 35 1.17 4.63 -8.35
C TYR A 35 2.41 4.86 -7.48
N GLY A 36 2.17 5.05 -6.19
CA GLY A 36 3.25 5.27 -5.23
C GLY A 36 2.73 5.41 -3.81
N ASP A 37 3.67 5.54 -2.88
CA ASP A 37 3.42 5.78 -1.47
C ASP A 37 4.02 7.13 -1.02
N MET A 38 3.85 7.44 0.26
CA MET A 38 4.41 8.66 0.87
C MET A 38 5.93 8.78 0.73
N SER A 39 6.67 7.67 0.66
CA SER A 39 8.13 7.71 0.47
C SER A 39 8.48 8.26 -0.91
N MET A 40 7.71 7.90 -1.94
CA MET A 40 7.87 8.40 -3.30
C MET A 40 7.49 9.89 -3.39
N THR A 41 6.42 10.32 -2.72
CA THR A 41 6.04 11.74 -2.64
C THR A 41 7.16 12.59 -2.05
N ASN A 42 7.73 12.14 -0.92
CA ASN A 42 8.85 12.85 -0.28
C ASN A 42 10.05 12.95 -1.23
N GLN A 43 10.41 11.88 -1.95
CA GLN A 43 11.48 11.90 -2.95
C GLN A 43 11.21 12.85 -4.12
N ALA A 44 9.96 12.95 -4.58
CA ALA A 44 9.59 13.85 -5.68
C ALA A 44 9.75 15.33 -5.28
N VAL A 45 9.31 15.69 -4.08
CA VAL A 45 9.41 17.05 -3.54
C VAL A 45 10.86 17.50 -3.44
N GLU A 46 11.75 16.62 -3.02
CA GLU A 46 13.18 16.92 -2.91
C GLU A 46 13.88 17.09 -4.25
N LYS A 47 13.38 16.40 -5.28
CA LYS A 47 13.78 16.61 -6.67
C LYS A 47 13.17 17.89 -7.27
N GLY A 48 12.38 18.64 -6.50
CA GLY A 48 11.72 19.87 -6.94
C GLY A 48 10.53 19.61 -7.88
N ILE A 49 9.96 18.41 -7.85
CA ILE A 49 8.77 18.07 -8.63
C ILE A 49 7.54 18.57 -7.88
N ASP A 50 6.70 19.36 -8.55
CA ASP A 50 5.39 19.75 -8.02
C ASP A 50 4.44 18.56 -8.08
N VAL A 51 4.15 17.99 -6.92
CA VAL A 51 3.40 16.74 -6.75
C VAL A 51 2.30 16.92 -5.71
N GLY A 52 1.18 16.25 -5.93
CA GLY A 52 0.13 16.03 -4.95
C GLY A 52 -0.12 14.55 -4.73
N ILE A 53 -0.83 14.20 -3.66
CA ILE A 53 -1.25 12.82 -3.38
C ILE A 53 -2.77 12.74 -3.28
N THR A 54 -3.30 11.60 -3.71
CA THR A 54 -4.71 11.24 -3.53
C THR A 54 -4.86 9.73 -3.58
N GLY A 55 -5.98 9.21 -3.11
CA GLY A 55 -6.24 7.78 -3.21
C GLY A 55 -6.68 7.39 -4.61
N GLN A 56 -6.70 6.10 -4.93
CA GLN A 56 -7.02 5.67 -6.29
C GLN A 56 -8.46 6.08 -6.69
N PRO A 57 -8.77 6.21 -7.98
CA PRO A 57 -10.15 6.45 -8.39
C PRO A 57 -11.07 5.31 -7.93
N VAL A 58 -12.19 5.65 -7.26
CA VAL A 58 -13.23 4.65 -6.97
C VAL A 58 -14.13 4.53 -8.19
N ILE A 59 -14.07 3.39 -8.88
CA ILE A 59 -14.89 3.10 -10.06
C ILE A 59 -16.18 2.34 -9.73
N THR A 60 -16.32 1.83 -8.49
CA THR A 60 -17.51 1.09 -8.03
C THR A 60 -18.44 2.00 -7.22
N PRO A 61 -19.71 2.21 -7.66
CA PRO A 61 -20.67 3.03 -6.92
C PRO A 61 -20.84 2.56 -5.46
N GLY A 62 -20.72 3.49 -4.51
CA GLY A 62 -20.88 3.22 -3.08
C GLY A 62 -19.68 2.57 -2.40
N TYR A 63 -18.63 2.19 -3.13
CA TYR A 63 -17.41 1.68 -2.53
C TYR A 63 -16.59 2.83 -1.94
N GLN A 64 -16.26 2.75 -0.66
CA GLN A 64 -15.64 3.88 0.05
C GLN A 64 -14.12 3.85 0.04
N MET A 65 -13.55 2.65 -0.02
CA MET A 65 -12.10 2.44 -0.03
C MET A 65 -11.55 2.68 -1.43
N ASN A 66 -10.49 3.46 -1.50
CA ASN A 66 -9.79 3.76 -2.74
C ASN A 66 -8.31 3.37 -2.73
N THR A 67 -7.75 3.03 -1.58
CA THR A 67 -6.33 2.71 -1.46
C THR A 67 -6.18 1.64 -0.41
N HIS A 68 -5.33 0.65 -0.69
CA HIS A 68 -4.90 -0.31 0.32
C HIS A 68 -3.95 0.38 1.29
N ILE A 69 -4.20 0.25 2.59
CA ILE A 69 -3.31 0.77 3.63
C ILE A 69 -2.71 -0.43 4.37
N TYR A 70 -1.39 -0.54 4.34
CA TYR A 70 -0.66 -1.46 5.20
C TYR A 70 -0.19 -0.72 6.45
N GLY A 71 -0.11 -1.45 7.56
CA GLY A 71 0.40 -0.94 8.83
C GLY A 71 1.65 -1.70 9.24
N MET A 72 2.64 -0.99 9.78
CA MET A 72 3.76 -1.62 10.46
C MET A 72 3.40 -1.92 11.91
N GLY A 73 3.40 -3.20 12.27
CA GLY A 73 3.13 -3.68 13.63
C GLY A 73 4.36 -4.34 14.24
N TYR A 74 4.52 -4.20 15.55
CA TYR A 74 5.53 -4.93 16.32
C TYR A 74 4.87 -6.04 17.15
N GLY A 75 5.23 -7.30 16.87
CA GLY A 75 4.78 -8.45 17.65
C GLY A 75 5.81 -8.86 18.71
N ILE A 76 5.34 -9.26 19.90
CA ILE A 76 6.17 -9.93 20.91
C ILE A 76 5.98 -11.42 20.77
N THR A 77 7.05 -12.15 20.46
CA THR A 77 7.00 -13.61 20.42
C THR A 77 6.66 -14.19 21.80
N LYS A 78 5.79 -15.20 21.83
CA LYS A 78 5.46 -15.95 23.06
C LYS A 78 6.69 -16.61 23.69
N ALA A 79 7.72 -16.89 22.89
CA ALA A 79 8.99 -17.47 23.36
C ALA A 79 9.96 -16.42 23.94
N SER A 80 9.58 -15.14 23.99
CA SER A 80 10.45 -14.08 24.50
C SER A 80 10.83 -14.33 25.95
N LYS A 81 12.13 -14.25 26.25
CA LYS A 81 12.64 -14.30 27.63
C LYS A 81 12.51 -12.98 28.36
N ASN A 82 12.16 -11.90 27.66
CA ASN A 82 12.06 -10.54 28.20
C ASN A 82 10.81 -9.83 27.66
N PRO A 83 9.59 -10.33 27.93
CA PRO A 83 8.36 -9.76 27.40
C PRO A 83 8.13 -8.32 27.87
N ASP A 84 8.47 -8.00 29.12
CA ASP A 84 8.27 -6.65 29.68
C ASP A 84 9.16 -5.61 28.99
N LEU A 85 10.44 -5.92 28.77
CA LEU A 85 11.36 -5.03 28.03
C LEU A 85 10.93 -4.88 26.57
N ALA A 86 10.47 -5.95 25.94
CA ALA A 86 9.92 -5.88 24.60
C ALA A 86 8.68 -4.95 24.56
N TRP A 87 7.87 -4.96 25.63
CA TRP A 87 6.70 -4.10 25.71
C TRP A 87 7.04 -2.63 25.92
N GLU A 88 8.06 -2.33 26.72
CA GLU A 88 8.58 -0.96 26.82
C GLU A 88 9.15 -0.47 25.49
N PHE A 89 9.82 -1.34 24.72
CA PHE A 89 10.27 -1.00 23.37
C PHE A 89 9.10 -0.68 22.43
N VAL A 90 8.04 -1.50 22.42
CA VAL A 90 6.84 -1.25 21.60
C VAL A 90 6.14 0.05 21.98
N LYS A 91 6.03 0.37 23.27
CA LYS A 91 5.50 1.66 23.71
C LYS A 91 6.33 2.83 23.19
N MET A 92 7.66 2.70 23.26
CA MET A 92 8.59 3.72 22.78
C MET A 92 8.46 3.93 21.26
N THR A 93 8.33 2.86 20.47
CA THR A 93 8.14 2.95 19.01
C THR A 93 6.79 3.54 18.62
N ALA A 94 5.76 3.38 19.46
CA ALA A 94 4.44 3.96 19.23
C ALA A 94 4.28 5.42 19.72
N THR A 95 5.24 5.96 20.49
CA THR A 95 5.09 7.26 21.16
C THR A 95 6.27 8.21 20.96
N VAL A 96 7.45 7.86 21.46
CA VAL A 96 8.62 8.74 21.50
C VAL A 96 9.37 8.74 20.18
N ILE A 97 9.55 7.57 19.55
CA ILE A 97 10.33 7.45 18.31
C ILE A 97 9.69 8.24 17.15
N PRO A 98 8.37 8.19 16.89
CA PRO A 98 7.80 8.88 15.74
C PRO A 98 8.06 10.39 15.76
N LEU A 99 7.97 11.02 16.93
CA LEU A 99 8.25 12.44 17.09
C LEU A 99 9.74 12.77 16.87
N LYS A 100 10.66 11.84 17.17
CA LYS A 100 12.09 12.01 16.83
C LYS A 100 12.37 11.90 15.34
N LEU A 101 11.48 11.26 14.58
CA LEU A 101 11.60 11.11 13.14
C LEU A 101 11.00 12.31 12.37
N VAL A 102 10.40 13.27 13.06
CA VAL A 102 9.95 14.53 12.45
C VAL A 102 11.15 15.21 11.78
N GLY A 103 11.05 15.42 10.46
CA GLY A 103 12.11 16.05 9.67
C GLY A 103 13.37 15.20 9.46
N ALA A 104 13.34 13.92 9.81
CA ALA A 104 14.41 13.00 9.45
C ALA A 104 14.48 12.86 7.91
N LYS A 105 15.69 12.97 7.36
CA LYS A 105 15.97 12.78 5.93
C LYS A 105 16.17 11.31 5.53
N GLU A 106 15.87 10.39 6.44
CA GLU A 106 15.95 8.96 6.11
C GLU A 106 14.68 8.57 5.36
N TYR A 107 14.83 8.04 4.15
CA TYR A 107 13.71 7.58 3.33
C TYR A 107 13.50 6.09 3.56
N GLY A 108 12.28 5.72 3.91
CA GLY A 108 11.87 4.34 4.06
C GLY A 108 10.49 4.24 4.71
N GLU A 109 10.02 3.03 4.91
CA GLU A 109 8.71 2.76 5.51
C GLU A 109 8.54 3.44 6.88
N ALA A 110 9.64 3.64 7.63
CA ALA A 110 9.66 4.29 8.93
C ALA A 110 9.35 5.80 8.91
N THR A 111 9.52 6.49 7.79
CA THR A 111 9.25 7.94 7.63
C THR A 111 8.11 8.23 6.64
N ALA A 112 7.56 7.19 6.02
CA ALA A 112 6.43 7.26 5.11
C ALA A 112 5.07 7.07 5.81
N GLY A 113 5.05 6.53 7.03
CA GLY A 113 3.82 6.23 7.77
C GLY A 113 3.37 7.34 8.74
N ILE A 114 2.07 7.39 9.01
CA ILE A 114 1.49 8.18 10.12
C ILE A 114 1.38 7.26 11.35
N PRO A 115 1.79 7.71 12.55
CA PRO A 115 1.59 6.94 13.78
C PRO A 115 0.13 6.59 14.00
N CYS A 116 -0.16 5.36 14.45
CA CYS A 116 -1.54 4.90 14.65
C CYS A 116 -2.16 5.42 15.97
N TYR A 117 -1.35 5.85 16.94
CA TYR A 117 -1.85 6.40 18.20
C TYR A 117 -2.21 7.88 18.03
N THR A 118 -3.51 8.19 18.06
CA THR A 118 -4.08 9.49 17.67
C THR A 118 -3.35 10.71 18.24
N PRO A 119 -3.05 10.82 19.55
CA PRO A 119 -2.37 12.00 20.08
C PRO A 119 -0.98 12.23 19.47
N ILE A 120 -0.25 11.14 19.19
CA ILE A 120 1.08 11.21 18.57
C ILE A 120 0.96 11.46 17.06
N ALA A 121 -0.06 10.91 16.41
CA ALA A 121 -0.36 11.17 15.01
C ALA A 121 -0.61 12.67 14.75
N GLU A 122 -1.49 13.28 15.55
CA GLU A 122 -1.83 14.70 15.46
C GLU A 122 -0.61 15.59 15.71
N GLN A 123 0.19 15.26 16.73
CA GLN A 123 1.42 15.97 17.03
C GLN A 123 2.45 15.82 15.90
N TYR A 124 2.64 14.60 15.38
CA TYR A 124 3.56 14.31 14.28
C TYR A 124 3.21 15.10 13.01
N ILE A 125 1.93 15.07 12.61
CA ILE A 125 1.44 15.81 11.44
C ILE A 125 1.74 17.31 11.60
N LYS A 126 1.39 17.88 12.76
CA LYS A 126 1.61 19.29 13.07
C LYS A 126 3.09 19.68 13.04
N GLU A 127 3.97 18.86 13.62
CA GLU A 127 5.40 19.18 13.73
C GLU A 127 6.17 18.94 12.42
N SER A 128 5.72 18.00 11.59
CA SER A 128 6.35 17.69 10.29
C SER A 128 6.32 18.86 9.29
N ASN A 129 5.31 19.73 9.38
CA ASN A 129 4.96 20.69 8.33
C ASN A 129 4.86 20.07 6.92
N ASN A 130 4.61 18.76 6.82
CA ASN A 130 4.47 18.06 5.56
C ASN A 130 3.00 18.18 5.09
N PRO A 131 2.74 18.91 3.99
CA PRO A 131 1.37 19.19 3.54
C PRO A 131 0.64 17.92 3.06
N TYR A 132 1.36 16.85 2.76
CA TYR A 132 0.79 15.61 2.24
C TYR A 132 0.25 14.71 3.35
N LEU A 133 0.67 14.87 4.60
CA LEU A 133 0.22 13.99 5.69
C LEU A 133 -1.26 14.18 6.03
N GLU A 134 -1.82 15.38 5.85
CA GLU A 134 -3.26 15.60 6.03
C GLU A 134 -4.08 14.86 4.97
N ASP A 135 -3.61 14.84 3.72
CA ASP A 135 -4.27 14.10 2.65
C ASP A 135 -4.11 12.59 2.83
N ALA A 136 -2.95 12.14 3.30
CA ALA A 136 -2.75 10.74 3.72
C ALA A 136 -3.69 10.34 4.86
N GLN A 137 -3.90 11.21 5.86
CA GLN A 137 -4.85 10.95 6.94
C GLN A 137 -6.29 10.81 6.43
N LYS A 138 -6.71 11.63 5.47
CA LYS A 138 -8.04 11.51 4.81
C LYS A 138 -8.20 10.18 4.08
N MET A 139 -7.14 9.69 3.42
CA MET A 139 -7.15 8.38 2.76
C MET A 139 -7.27 7.24 3.79
N ILE A 140 -6.47 7.30 4.86
CA ILE A 140 -6.49 6.31 5.95
C ILE A 140 -7.87 6.24 6.61
N ALA A 141 -8.54 7.38 6.82
CA ALA A 141 -9.87 7.43 7.42
C ALA A 141 -10.96 6.72 6.57
N ARG A 142 -10.70 6.48 5.29
CA ARG A 142 -11.60 5.75 4.38
C ARG A 142 -11.28 4.26 4.28
N TYR A 143 -10.14 3.85 4.81
CA TYR A 143 -9.68 2.47 4.73
C TYR A 143 -10.59 1.55 5.56
N LYS A 144 -10.91 0.39 4.98
CA LYS A 144 -11.59 -0.69 5.68
C LYS A 144 -10.62 -1.87 5.66
N ALA A 145 -10.10 -2.22 6.84
CA ALA A 145 -9.19 -3.34 6.96
C ALA A 145 -9.86 -4.61 6.44
N PRO A 146 -9.18 -5.39 5.58
CA PRO A 146 -9.67 -6.69 5.17
C PRO A 146 -9.76 -7.63 6.38
N VAL A 147 -10.57 -8.68 6.25
CA VAL A 147 -10.59 -9.76 7.23
C VAL A 147 -9.21 -10.40 7.27
N PHE A 148 -8.76 -10.79 8.47
CA PHE A 148 -7.52 -11.54 8.61
C PHE A 148 -7.63 -12.87 7.87
N VAL A 149 -6.63 -13.13 7.02
CA VAL A 149 -6.35 -14.42 6.40
C VAL A 149 -4.87 -14.73 6.63
N PRO A 150 -4.48 -16.01 6.80
CA PRO A 150 -3.10 -16.39 7.09
C PRO A 150 -2.10 -15.82 6.08
N ASP A 151 -2.50 -15.80 4.81
CA ASP A 151 -1.82 -15.09 3.74
C ASP A 151 -2.85 -14.42 2.82
N PHE A 152 -2.80 -13.09 2.76
CA PHE A 152 -3.64 -12.30 1.86
C PHE A 152 -3.29 -12.56 0.39
N TYR A 153 -2.01 -12.78 0.11
CA TYR A 153 -1.51 -12.93 -1.25
C TYR A 153 -1.95 -14.25 -1.89
N ALA A 154 -2.18 -15.29 -1.11
CA ALA A 154 -2.63 -16.58 -1.62
C ALA A 154 -3.91 -16.47 -2.47
N GLY A 155 -4.87 -15.64 -2.06
CA GLY A 155 -6.08 -15.38 -2.85
C GLY A 155 -5.89 -14.27 -3.90
N SER A 156 -5.21 -13.18 -3.56
CA SER A 156 -5.13 -12.01 -4.44
C SER A 156 -4.18 -12.19 -5.63
N THR A 157 -3.10 -12.97 -5.48
CA THR A 157 -2.13 -13.21 -6.55
C THR A 157 -2.77 -14.02 -7.68
N VAL A 158 -3.59 -15.02 -7.35
CA VAL A 158 -4.28 -15.86 -8.35
C VAL A 158 -5.16 -15.03 -9.28
N ILE A 159 -6.02 -14.17 -8.72
CA ILE A 159 -6.88 -13.31 -9.54
C ILE A 159 -6.07 -12.27 -10.33
N TRP A 160 -4.97 -11.77 -9.76
CA TRP A 160 -4.10 -10.80 -10.42
C TRP A 160 -3.39 -11.41 -11.63
N GLU A 161 -2.83 -12.61 -11.50
CA GLU A 161 -2.21 -13.36 -12.60
C GLU A 161 -3.23 -13.69 -13.70
N GLU A 162 -4.41 -14.17 -13.33
CA GLU A 162 -5.48 -14.46 -14.28
C GLU A 162 -5.93 -13.21 -15.07
N ILE A 163 -6.07 -12.07 -14.40
CA ILE A 163 -6.40 -10.79 -15.06
C ILE A 163 -5.27 -10.40 -16.03
N ASN A 164 -4.02 -10.44 -15.60
CA ASN A 164 -2.89 -10.06 -16.46
C ASN A 164 -2.82 -10.94 -17.71
N THR A 165 -2.84 -12.25 -17.54
CA THR A 165 -2.66 -13.17 -18.68
C THR A 165 -3.89 -13.22 -19.56
N ARG A 166 -5.09 -13.32 -19.00
CA ARG A 166 -6.28 -13.60 -19.82
C ARG A 166 -6.96 -12.32 -20.30
N VAL A 167 -7.02 -11.28 -19.47
CA VAL A 167 -7.67 -10.01 -19.83
C VAL A 167 -6.68 -9.09 -20.55
N ILE A 168 -5.53 -8.78 -19.94
CA ILE A 168 -4.61 -7.78 -20.48
C ILE A 168 -3.86 -8.31 -21.71
N GLU A 169 -3.25 -9.50 -21.60
CA GLU A 169 -2.51 -10.11 -22.72
C GLU A 169 -3.43 -10.83 -23.71
N GLY A 170 -4.43 -11.56 -23.18
CA GLY A 170 -5.32 -12.42 -23.96
C GLY A 170 -6.56 -11.72 -24.54
N GLY A 171 -6.93 -10.55 -24.04
CA GLY A 171 -8.11 -9.81 -24.47
C GLY A 171 -9.46 -10.45 -24.10
N GLU A 172 -9.47 -11.39 -23.15
CA GLU A 172 -10.71 -11.97 -22.63
C GLU A 172 -11.53 -10.94 -21.82
N ASP A 173 -12.84 -11.17 -21.74
CA ASP A 173 -13.74 -10.34 -20.95
C ASP A 173 -13.44 -10.45 -19.44
N LEU A 174 -13.27 -9.29 -18.78
CA LEU A 174 -12.92 -9.20 -17.37
C LEU A 174 -13.93 -9.91 -16.46
N ALA A 175 -15.23 -9.74 -16.72
CA ALA A 175 -16.26 -10.32 -15.86
C ALA A 175 -16.23 -11.86 -15.91
N THR A 176 -15.96 -12.41 -17.10
CA THR A 176 -15.80 -13.85 -17.32
C THR A 176 -14.58 -14.39 -16.61
N VAL A 177 -13.42 -13.75 -16.75
CA VAL A 177 -12.18 -14.16 -16.07
C VAL A 177 -12.39 -14.12 -14.56
N VAL A 178 -12.86 -12.99 -14.01
CA VAL A 178 -13.14 -12.84 -12.58
C VAL A 178 -14.07 -13.94 -12.07
N ALA A 179 -15.18 -14.20 -12.74
CA ALA A 179 -16.13 -15.24 -12.31
C ALA A 179 -15.48 -16.63 -12.27
N SER A 180 -14.67 -16.98 -13.28
CA SER A 180 -14.00 -18.28 -13.36
C SER A 180 -12.85 -18.45 -12.36
N SER A 181 -12.16 -17.35 -12.01
CA SER A 181 -11.01 -17.38 -11.12
C SER A 181 -11.39 -17.42 -9.63
N MET A 182 -12.66 -17.18 -9.27
CA MET A 182 -13.12 -17.22 -7.87
C MET A 182 -12.90 -18.59 -7.21
N GLU A 183 -13.15 -19.69 -7.93
CA GLU A 183 -12.92 -21.03 -7.39
C GLU A 183 -11.43 -21.31 -7.13
N LEU A 184 -10.55 -20.77 -7.99
CA LEU A 184 -9.09 -20.86 -7.83
C LEU A 184 -8.63 -20.06 -6.60
N CYS A 185 -9.13 -18.83 -6.45
CA CYS A 185 -8.84 -17.99 -5.30
C CYS A 185 -9.30 -18.65 -3.99
N GLN A 186 -10.51 -19.22 -3.98
CA GLN A 186 -11.04 -19.92 -2.81
C GLN A 186 -10.18 -21.14 -2.48
N SER A 187 -9.80 -21.95 -3.47
CA SER A 187 -8.96 -23.13 -3.27
C SER A 187 -7.59 -22.77 -2.68
N ALA A 188 -6.98 -21.67 -3.13
CA ALA A 188 -5.71 -21.18 -2.59
C ALA A 188 -5.84 -20.69 -1.14
N VAL A 189 -6.93 -19.99 -0.81
CA VAL A 189 -7.22 -19.55 0.56
C VAL A 189 -7.49 -20.74 1.49
N ASP A 190 -8.22 -21.75 1.01
CA ASP A 190 -8.53 -22.95 1.78
C ASP A 190 -7.26 -23.75 2.11
N ASP A 191 -6.36 -23.95 1.15
CA ASP A 191 -5.05 -24.59 1.38
C ASP A 191 -4.22 -23.84 2.44
N MET A 192 -4.23 -22.50 2.43
CA MET A 192 -3.56 -21.71 3.47
C MET A 192 -4.16 -21.90 4.86
N TRP A 193 -5.49 -22.02 4.96
CA TRP A 193 -6.14 -22.30 6.23
C TRP A 193 -5.83 -23.70 6.75
N GLU A 194 -5.81 -24.71 5.87
CA GLU A 194 -5.42 -26.07 6.24
C GLU A 194 -3.98 -26.12 6.77
N GLN A 195 -3.05 -25.46 6.08
CA GLN A 195 -1.66 -25.35 6.53
C GLN A 195 -1.56 -24.61 7.86
N TRP A 196 -2.25 -23.48 8.01
CA TRP A 196 -2.27 -22.71 9.25
C TRP A 196 -2.78 -23.53 10.44
N ASP A 197 -3.89 -24.25 10.25
CA ASP A 197 -4.48 -25.07 11.30
C ASP A 197 -3.62 -26.28 11.67
N SER A 198 -2.78 -26.76 10.75
CA SER A 198 -1.81 -27.84 11.01
C SER A 198 -0.65 -27.42 11.94
N LEU A 199 -0.45 -26.11 12.17
CA LEU A 199 0.61 -25.59 13.06
C LEU A 199 0.24 -25.66 14.56
N LYS A 200 -0.96 -26.16 14.88
CA LYS A 200 -1.47 -26.34 16.25
C LYS A 200 -1.00 -27.67 16.86
#